data_AF-A0A9F5N5S4-F1
#
_entry.id   AF-A0A9F5N5S4-F1
#
_cell.length_a   1.000
_cell.length_b   1.000
_cell.length_c   1.000
_cell.angle_alpha   90.00
_cell.angle_beta   90.00
_cell.angle_gamma   90.00
#
_symmetry.space_group_name_H-M   'P 1'
#
loop_
_entity.id
_entity.type
_entity.pdbx_description
1 polymer ?
#
loop_
_entity_poly.entity_id
_entity_poly.type
_entity_poly.pdbx_seq_one_letter_code
_entity_poly.pdbx_strand_id
1 'polypeptide(L)'
;MFYCFILGNHRRFNPSASSTYKNEGQSCTLYYGSGDLTVRMGYDTVRVQNIVVKNQEFGLSEDEPYDPFYYAYFDGILGMAYPPLAFWGSQTIMQQMVNQGQLSEPIFSFYFSREPTYQYGGELILGGVLDRLFIGEISWAPVTEQMYWQIAIDEYVIFIVPFDL
;
A
#
# COMPACT_ATOMS: atom_id res chain seq x y z
N MET A 1 5.77 2.30 0.98
CA MET A 1 6.67 1.36 1.68
C MET A 1 6.06 -0.03 1.64
N PHE A 2 6.83 -1.05 1.22
CA PHE A 2 6.37 -2.44 1.11
C PHE A 2 7.09 -3.31 2.14
N TYR A 3 6.40 -4.18 2.87
CA TYR A 3 7.05 -5.19 3.72
C TYR A 3 6.16 -6.42 3.97
N CYS A 4 6.78 -7.54 4.35
CA CYS A 4 6.14 -8.84 4.58
C CYS A 4 6.32 -9.28 6.05
N PHE A 5 5.27 -9.82 6.67
CA PHE A 5 5.23 -10.32 8.04
C PHE A 5 5.82 -11.73 8.19
N ILE A 6 6.19 -12.10 9.42
CA ILE A 6 6.86 -13.36 9.74
C ILE A 6 6.17 -14.23 10.79
N LEU A 7 5.33 -13.69 11.67
CA LEU A 7 4.63 -14.45 12.72
C LEU A 7 3.45 -15.24 12.16
N GLY A 8 2.92 -16.17 12.97
CA GLY A 8 1.75 -16.97 12.60
C GLY A 8 1.97 -17.85 11.35
N ASN A 9 0.90 -17.99 10.55
CA ASN A 9 0.87 -18.78 9.32
C ASN A 9 1.11 -17.93 8.06
N HIS A 10 1.76 -16.76 8.20
CA HIS A 10 2.05 -15.87 7.08
C HIS A 10 3.06 -16.46 6.11
N ARG A 11 2.90 -16.11 4.82
CA ARG A 11 3.89 -16.43 3.80
C ARG A 11 5.11 -15.55 4.00
N ARG A 12 6.29 -16.18 4.03
CA ARG A 12 7.56 -15.48 4.20
C ARG A 12 8.31 -15.41 2.89
N PHE A 13 8.90 -14.26 2.63
CA PHE A 13 9.83 -14.10 1.52
C PHE A 13 11.13 -14.84 1.82
N ASN A 14 11.66 -15.62 0.87
CA ASN A 14 12.94 -16.32 0.98
C ASN A 14 13.98 -15.67 0.07
N PRO A 15 14.87 -14.83 0.61
CA PRO A 15 15.94 -14.17 -0.15
C PRO A 15 16.82 -15.12 -0.97
N SER A 16 17.14 -16.29 -0.42
CA SER A 16 18.03 -17.26 -1.07
C SER A 16 17.39 -17.95 -2.28
N ALA A 17 16.08 -17.87 -2.43
CA ALA A 17 15.36 -18.45 -3.57
C ALA A 17 15.21 -17.47 -4.74
N SER A 18 15.54 -16.19 -4.56
CA SER A 18 15.44 -15.17 -5.61
C SER A 18 16.82 -14.85 -6.17
N SER A 19 16.96 -14.99 -7.50
CA SER A 19 18.19 -14.64 -8.22
C SER A 19 18.36 -13.13 -8.42
N THR A 20 17.29 -12.35 -8.24
CA THR A 20 17.29 -10.89 -8.40
C THR A 20 17.34 -10.14 -7.07
N TYR A 21 17.23 -10.84 -5.95
CA TYR A 21 17.32 -10.25 -4.62
C TYR A 21 18.70 -9.66 -4.36
N LYS A 22 18.72 -8.46 -3.79
CA LYS A 22 19.91 -7.79 -3.28
C LYS A 22 19.66 -7.35 -1.86
N ASN A 23 20.48 -7.86 -0.94
CA ASN A 23 20.46 -7.41 0.44
C ASN A 23 21.10 -6.02 0.54
N GLU A 24 20.39 -5.06 1.11
CA GLU A 24 20.97 -3.76 1.49
C GLU A 24 21.56 -3.82 2.90
N GLY A 25 21.04 -4.72 3.75
CA GLY A 25 21.58 -5.04 5.07
C GLY A 25 21.28 -4.03 6.17
N GLN A 26 20.63 -2.91 5.84
CA GLN A 26 20.19 -1.91 6.81
C GLN A 26 18.84 -2.31 7.41
N SER A 27 18.71 -2.29 8.73
CA SER A 27 17.42 -2.46 9.41
C SER A 27 16.81 -1.11 9.78
N CYS A 28 15.48 -1.03 9.76
CA CYS A 28 14.71 0.14 10.13
C CYS A 28 13.52 -0.26 10.99
N THR A 29 13.15 0.58 11.95
CA THR A 29 12.02 0.32 12.86
C THR A 29 10.88 1.27 12.54
N LEU A 30 9.70 0.70 12.33
CA LEU A 30 8.43 1.37 12.10
C LEU A 30 7.65 1.41 13.40
N TYR A 31 6.98 2.52 13.67
CA TYR A 31 6.12 2.65 14.84
C TYR A 31 4.67 2.64 14.40
N TYR A 32 3.97 1.53 14.69
CA TYR A 32 2.53 1.45 14.60
C TYR A 32 1.93 1.79 15.97
N GLY A 33 0.68 2.25 15.99
CA GLY A 33 -0.01 2.53 17.25
C GLY A 33 -0.07 1.33 18.20
N SER A 34 0.06 0.11 17.68
CA SER A 34 0.07 -1.16 18.42
C SER A 34 1.46 -1.66 18.84
N GLY A 35 2.56 -1.03 18.39
CA GLY A 35 3.92 -1.47 18.67
C GLY A 35 4.89 -1.16 17.53
N ASP A 36 6.15 -1.53 17.72
CA ASP A 36 7.21 -1.34 16.74
C ASP A 36 7.45 -2.58 15.89
N LEU A 37 7.68 -2.35 14.59
CA LEU A 37 7.99 -3.36 13.59
C LEU A 37 9.40 -3.07 13.04
N THR A 38 10.34 -3.96 13.30
CA THR A 38 11.69 -3.88 12.74
C THR A 38 11.77 -4.69 11.45
N VAL A 39 12.22 -4.04 10.38
CA VAL A 39 12.39 -4.65 9.07
C VAL A 39 13.83 -4.51 8.58
N ARG A 40 14.33 -5.53 7.89
CA ARG A 40 15.57 -5.47 7.11
C ARG A 40 15.27 -5.05 5.69
N MET A 41 15.98 -4.05 5.20
CA MET A 41 15.81 -3.53 3.85
C MET A 41 16.54 -4.39 2.81
N GLY A 42 15.90 -4.53 1.65
CA GLY A 42 16.47 -5.18 0.48
C GLY A 42 15.76 -4.74 -0.80
N TYR A 43 16.32 -5.15 -1.93
CA TYR A 43 15.76 -4.89 -3.26
C TYR A 43 15.44 -6.19 -3.96
N ASP A 44 14.33 -6.22 -4.69
CA ASP A 44 14.03 -7.30 -5.62
C ASP A 44 13.10 -6.81 -6.75
N THR A 45 12.73 -7.73 -7.63
CA THR A 45 11.66 -7.53 -8.62
C THR A 45 10.32 -7.84 -7.98
N VAL A 46 9.46 -6.84 -7.89
CA VAL A 46 8.09 -6.97 -7.39
C VAL A 46 7.14 -7.11 -8.57
N ARG A 47 6.27 -8.11 -8.53
CA ARG A 47 5.23 -8.32 -9.53
C ARG A 47 3.85 -8.14 -8.92
N VAL A 48 3.06 -7.23 -9.49
CA VAL A 48 1.64 -7.04 -9.15
C VAL A 48 0.84 -7.41 -10.39
N GLN A 49 0.22 -8.59 -10.39
CA GLN A 49 -0.43 -9.16 -11.57
C GLN A 49 0.51 -9.24 -12.79
N ASN A 50 0.28 -8.40 -13.81
CA ASN A 50 1.05 -8.26 -15.03
C ASN A 50 2.09 -7.13 -14.99
N ILE A 51 2.08 -6.28 -13.96
CA ILE A 51 3.05 -5.20 -13.77
C ILE A 51 4.30 -5.77 -13.10
N VAL A 52 5.47 -5.52 -13.71
CA VAL A 52 6.77 -5.97 -13.20
C VAL A 52 7.62 -4.76 -12.89
N VAL A 53 7.90 -4.56 -11.60
CA VAL A 53 8.72 -3.46 -11.09
C VAL A 53 10.07 -4.01 -10.66
N LYS A 54 11.12 -3.65 -11.38
CA LYS A 54 12.48 -4.11 -11.05
C LYS A 54 13.11 -3.22 -9.99
N ASN A 55 14.01 -3.78 -9.19
CA ASN A 55 14.82 -3.05 -8.21
C ASN A 55 13.94 -2.19 -7.26
N GLN A 56 12.84 -2.77 -6.80
CA GLN A 56 11.98 -2.16 -5.79
C GLN A 56 12.56 -2.44 -4.41
N GLU A 57 12.76 -1.38 -3.64
CA GLU A 57 13.12 -1.47 -2.23
C GLU A 57 11.92 -1.95 -1.39
N PHE A 58 12.15 -2.87 -0.46
CA PHE A 58 11.14 -3.37 0.46
C PHE A 58 11.77 -3.88 1.76
N GLY A 59 10.95 -3.97 2.81
CA GLY A 59 11.34 -4.47 4.11
C GLY A 59 10.98 -5.95 4.30
N LEU A 60 11.89 -6.70 4.89
CA LEU A 60 11.66 -8.04 5.42
C LEU A 60 11.47 -7.92 6.92
N SER A 61 10.29 -8.25 7.46
CA SER A 61 10.07 -8.22 8.91
C SER A 61 11.08 -9.13 9.62
N GLU A 62 11.73 -8.59 10.65
CA GLU A 62 12.64 -9.31 11.55
C GLU A 62 12.05 -9.47 12.94
N ASP A 63 11.33 -8.44 13.40
CA ASP A 63 10.64 -8.40 14.68
C ASP A 63 9.35 -7.60 14.53
N GLU A 64 8.22 -8.16 14.96
CA GLU A 64 6.90 -7.57 14.77
C GLU A 64 6.01 -7.80 15.99
N PRO A 65 5.09 -6.87 16.31
CA PRO A 65 4.22 -7.03 17.45
C PRO A 65 3.22 -8.16 17.19
N TYR A 66 2.95 -8.95 18.23
CA TYR A 66 2.05 -10.10 18.14
C TYR A 66 0.63 -9.68 17.72
N ASP A 67 0.06 -8.66 18.35
CA ASP A 67 -1.25 -8.09 17.99
C ASP A 67 -1.04 -6.74 17.28
N PRO A 68 -1.67 -6.46 16.12
CA PRO A 68 -2.68 -7.24 15.39
C PRO A 68 -2.15 -8.23 14.35
N PHE A 69 -0.83 -8.29 14.12
CA PHE A 69 -0.30 -8.95 12.93
C PHE A 69 -0.43 -10.47 12.94
N TYR A 70 -0.39 -11.13 14.11
CA TYR A 70 -0.57 -12.58 14.21
C TYR A 70 -1.96 -13.06 13.70
N TYR A 71 -2.99 -12.21 13.82
CA TYR A 71 -4.36 -12.53 13.40
C TYR A 71 -4.72 -11.92 12.04
N ALA A 72 -3.78 -11.24 11.39
CA ALA A 72 -4.02 -10.65 10.09
C ALA A 72 -4.24 -11.73 9.03
N TYR A 73 -5.17 -11.49 8.10
CA TYR A 73 -5.33 -12.35 6.91
C TYR A 73 -4.36 -11.98 5.78
N PHE A 74 -3.65 -10.86 5.90
CA PHE A 74 -2.72 -10.35 4.89
C PHE A 74 -1.26 -10.54 5.34
N ASP A 75 -0.38 -10.89 4.39
CA ASP A 75 1.03 -11.17 4.66
C ASP A 75 1.91 -9.92 4.73
N GLY A 76 1.39 -8.74 4.41
CA GLY A 76 2.20 -7.53 4.35
C GLY A 76 1.45 -6.31 3.87
N ILE A 77 2.11 -5.15 3.89
CA ILE A 77 1.52 -3.86 3.51
C ILE A 77 2.22 -3.32 2.28
N LEU A 78 1.45 -2.88 1.28
CA LEU A 78 1.93 -2.11 0.13
C LEU A 78 1.54 -0.64 0.26
N GLY A 79 2.45 0.17 0.79
CA GLY A 79 2.25 1.60 0.95
C GLY A 79 2.36 2.37 -0.36
N MET A 80 1.31 3.12 -0.67
CA MET A 80 1.08 3.85 -1.93
C MET A 80 1.20 5.38 -1.77
N ALA A 81 1.80 5.86 -0.66
CA ALA A 81 1.96 7.28 -0.36
C ALA A 81 3.18 7.91 -1.05
N TYR A 82 3.47 9.18 -0.73
CA TYR A 82 4.59 9.93 -1.28
C TYR A 82 5.94 9.51 -0.66
N PRO A 83 7.08 9.82 -1.32
CA PRO A 83 8.42 9.43 -0.88
C PRO A 83 8.83 9.89 0.52
N PRO A 84 8.41 11.05 1.04
CA PRO A 84 8.77 11.46 2.40
C PRO A 84 8.32 10.48 3.50
N LEU A 85 7.34 9.60 3.22
CA LEU A 85 6.94 8.51 4.12
C LEU A 85 7.65 7.19 3.85
N ALA A 86 8.41 7.08 2.76
CA ALA A 86 9.26 5.92 2.51
C ALA A 86 10.52 6.00 3.38
N PHE A 87 11.15 4.85 3.64
CA PHE A 87 12.41 4.82 4.37
C PHE A 87 13.44 5.65 3.61
N TRP A 88 14.08 6.59 4.31
CA TRP A 88 15.15 7.41 3.75
C TRP A 88 14.77 8.19 2.48
N GLY A 89 13.47 8.41 2.23
CA GLY A 89 13.00 9.06 1.00
C GLY A 89 13.16 8.20 -0.26
N SER A 90 13.25 6.88 -0.12
CA SER A 90 13.42 5.95 -1.24
C SER A 90 12.25 6.01 -2.23
N GLN A 91 12.50 5.53 -3.45
CA GLN A 91 11.46 5.52 -4.48
C GLN A 91 10.33 4.57 -4.10
N THR A 92 9.11 5.09 -4.08
CA THR A 92 7.92 4.28 -3.82
C THR A 92 7.60 3.37 -5.00
N ILE A 93 6.80 2.33 -4.77
CA ILE A 93 6.41 1.43 -5.85
C ILE A 93 5.67 2.16 -6.97
N MET A 94 4.85 3.16 -6.63
CA MET A 94 4.16 3.98 -7.62
C MET A 94 5.15 4.78 -8.48
N GLN A 95 6.17 5.39 -7.87
CA GLN A 95 7.21 6.08 -8.63
C GLN A 95 8.00 5.12 -9.51
N GLN A 96 8.35 3.94 -9.00
CA GLN A 96 9.06 2.94 -9.78
C GLN A 96 8.22 2.44 -10.96
N MET A 97 6.92 2.23 -10.78
CA MET A 97 6.01 1.89 -11.87
C MET A 97 5.96 2.99 -12.94
N VAL A 98 5.85 4.26 -12.55
CA VAL A 98 5.87 5.40 -13.48
C VAL A 98 7.22 5.51 -14.20
N ASN A 99 8.33 5.49 -13.46
CA ASN A 99 9.69 5.61 -14.01
C ASN A 99 10.04 4.48 -14.98
N GLN A 100 9.49 3.28 -14.77
CA GLN A 100 9.72 2.10 -15.60
C GLN A 100 8.66 1.94 -16.70
N GLY A 101 7.79 2.94 -16.92
CA GLY A 101 6.77 2.94 -17.96
C GLY A 101 5.76 1.79 -17.83
N GLN A 102 5.47 1.36 -16.59
CA GLN A 102 4.57 0.23 -16.32
C GLN A 102 3.08 0.65 -16.25
N LEU A 103 2.79 1.95 -16.20
CA LEU A 103 1.43 2.48 -16.10
C LEU A 103 1.09 3.29 -17.35
N SER A 104 -0.16 3.15 -17.83
CA SER A 104 -0.71 4.00 -18.89
C SER A 104 -0.83 5.45 -18.43
N GLU A 105 -1.28 5.64 -17.19
CA GLU A 105 -1.41 6.95 -16.54
C GLU A 105 -0.76 6.92 -15.15
N PRO A 106 -0.20 8.03 -14.65
CA PRO A 106 0.45 8.08 -13.34
C PRO A 106 -0.56 8.17 -12.17
N ILE A 107 -1.62 7.35 -12.21
CA ILE A 107 -2.69 7.30 -11.20
C ILE A 107 -2.98 5.87 -10.77
N PHE A 108 -3.61 5.73 -9.60
CA PHE A 108 -4.24 4.50 -9.16
C PHE A 108 -5.63 4.84 -8.60
N SER A 109 -6.54 3.88 -8.62
CA SER A 109 -7.87 4.03 -8.04
C SER A 109 -8.32 2.78 -7.30
N PHE A 110 -9.21 2.98 -6.34
CA PHE A 110 -9.78 1.91 -5.54
C PHE A 110 -11.30 1.87 -5.74
N TYR A 111 -11.82 0.66 -5.85
CA TYR A 111 -13.23 0.38 -5.70
C TYR A 111 -13.41 -0.61 -4.55
N PHE A 112 -14.29 -0.30 -3.62
CA PHE A 112 -14.68 -1.20 -2.53
C PHE A 112 -16.14 -1.58 -2.71
N SER A 113 -16.43 -2.89 -2.74
CA SER A 113 -17.81 -3.37 -2.82
C SER A 113 -18.57 -2.98 -1.56
N ARG A 114 -19.80 -2.49 -1.72
CA ARG A 114 -20.72 -2.24 -0.59
C ARG A 114 -21.30 -3.53 -0.01
N GLU A 115 -21.30 -4.59 -0.81
CA GLU A 115 -21.74 -5.93 -0.42
C GLU A 115 -20.59 -6.90 -0.72
N PRO A 116 -19.50 -6.88 0.07
CA PRO A 116 -18.35 -7.72 -0.18
C PRO A 116 -18.72 -9.19 0.08
N THR A 117 -18.25 -10.06 -0.79
CA THR A 117 -18.30 -11.51 -0.60
C THR A 117 -16.89 -12.04 -0.36
N TYR A 118 -16.77 -13.30 0.07
CA TYR A 118 -15.47 -13.95 0.18
C TYR A 118 -14.69 -13.98 -1.15
N GLN A 119 -15.39 -13.99 -2.29
CA GLN A 119 -14.79 -14.05 -3.62
C GLN A 119 -14.53 -12.67 -4.24
N TYR A 120 -15.21 -11.63 -3.78
CA TYR A 120 -15.13 -10.29 -4.34
C TYR A 120 -15.33 -9.22 -3.28
N GLY A 121 -14.25 -8.52 -2.91
CA GLY A 121 -14.27 -7.42 -1.94
C GLY A 121 -14.09 -6.04 -2.58
N GLY A 122 -13.45 -5.96 -3.74
CA GLY A 122 -13.11 -4.70 -4.39
C GLY A 122 -11.98 -4.86 -5.41
N GLU A 123 -11.56 -3.74 -5.99
CA GLU A 123 -10.53 -3.68 -7.03
C GLU A 123 -9.55 -2.54 -6.74
N LEU A 124 -8.25 -2.81 -6.92
CA LEU A 124 -7.21 -1.79 -7.09
C LEU A 124 -6.86 -1.73 -8.58
N ILE A 125 -6.98 -0.55 -9.15
CA ILE A 125 -6.66 -0.27 -10.55
C ILE A 125 -5.38 0.55 -10.56
N LEU A 126 -4.36 0.03 -11.25
CA LEU A 126 -3.08 0.70 -11.45
C LEU A 126 -3.03 1.23 -12.87
N GLY A 127 -2.78 2.53 -13.02
CA GLY A 127 -2.64 3.16 -14.33
C GLY A 127 -3.94 3.64 -14.97
N GLY A 128 -5.00 3.84 -14.20
CA GLY A 128 -6.28 4.32 -14.72
C GLY A 128 -7.44 4.27 -13.72
N VAL A 129 -8.64 4.46 -14.26
CA VAL A 129 -9.93 4.27 -13.60
C VAL A 129 -10.80 3.32 -14.44
N LEU A 130 -11.82 2.71 -13.82
CA LEU A 130 -12.78 1.87 -14.52
C LEU A 130 -14.17 2.51 -14.47
N ASP A 131 -14.63 3.04 -15.60
CA ASP A 131 -15.92 3.76 -15.72
C ASP A 131 -17.13 2.95 -15.24
N ARG A 132 -17.06 1.61 -15.30
CA ARG A 132 -18.12 0.73 -14.79
C ARG A 132 -18.25 0.70 -13.27
N LEU A 133 -17.26 1.21 -12.53
CA LEU A 133 -17.18 1.12 -11.06
C LEU A 133 -17.62 2.41 -10.35
N PHE A 134 -17.99 3.46 -11.10
CA PHE A 134 -18.51 4.70 -10.53
C PHE A 134 -19.60 5.30 -11.43
N ILE A 135 -20.34 6.27 -10.91
CA ILE A 135 -21.38 7.00 -11.64
C ILE A 135 -21.08 8.48 -11.53
N GLY A 136 -21.27 9.21 -12.63
CA GLY A 136 -20.99 10.65 -12.68
C GLY A 136 -19.52 10.94 -12.99
N GLU A 137 -19.07 12.14 -12.62
CA GLU A 137 -17.72 12.62 -12.88
C GLU A 137 -16.85 12.53 -11.62
N ILE A 138 -15.53 12.43 -11.80
CA ILE A 138 -14.56 12.46 -10.71
C ILE A 138 -14.32 13.91 -10.30
N SER A 139 -14.65 14.22 -9.04
CA SER A 139 -14.27 15.49 -8.41
C SER A 139 -12.83 15.42 -7.93
N TRP A 140 -11.99 16.35 -8.38
CA TRP A 140 -10.57 16.42 -8.01
C TRP A 140 -10.33 17.48 -6.94
N ALA A 141 -9.47 17.15 -5.97
CA ALA A 141 -8.96 18.09 -4.98
C ALA A 141 -7.42 18.08 -5.00
N PRO A 142 -6.77 19.24 -4.86
CA PRO A 142 -5.31 19.30 -4.83
C PRO A 142 -4.77 18.68 -3.54
N VAL A 143 -3.63 18.00 -3.66
CA VAL A 143 -2.87 17.53 -2.49
C VAL A 143 -2.22 18.73 -1.81
N THR A 144 -2.50 18.95 -0.52
CA THR A 144 -1.98 20.11 0.23
C THR A 144 -0.57 19.89 0.77
N GLU A 145 -0.20 18.64 1.02
CA GLU A 145 1.13 18.24 1.48
C GLU A 145 1.52 16.88 0.91
N GLN A 146 2.63 16.82 0.17
CA GLN A 146 3.14 15.61 -0.50
C GLN A 146 3.89 14.67 0.46
N MET A 147 3.25 14.37 1.59
CA MET A 147 3.66 13.33 2.54
C MET A 147 2.60 12.23 2.52
N TYR A 148 1.35 12.62 2.74
CA TYR A 148 0.16 11.78 2.64
C TYR A 148 -0.65 12.10 1.37
N TRP A 149 -1.70 11.33 1.12
CA TRP A 149 -2.78 11.74 0.22
C TRP A 149 -3.71 12.73 0.94
N GLN A 150 -3.15 13.88 1.32
CA GLN A 150 -3.82 14.89 2.14
C GLN A 150 -4.57 15.90 1.28
N ILE A 151 -5.84 16.15 1.61
CA ILE A 151 -6.68 17.17 0.97
C ILE A 151 -7.25 18.13 2.03
N ALA A 152 -7.57 19.36 1.62
CA ALA A 152 -8.32 20.28 2.47
C ALA A 152 -9.82 19.93 2.46
N ILE A 153 -10.47 20.05 3.61
CA ILE A 153 -11.92 19.95 3.77
C ILE A 153 -12.39 21.29 4.32
N ASP A 154 -13.28 21.97 3.59
CA ASP A 154 -13.77 23.30 3.98
C ASP A 154 -14.82 23.22 5.09
N GLU A 155 -15.76 22.28 4.97
CA GLU A 155 -16.88 22.13 5.90
C GLU A 155 -17.30 20.66 6.00
N TYR A 156 -17.79 20.25 7.17
CA TYR A 156 -18.52 19.01 7.38
C TYR A 156 -19.88 19.31 7.99
N VAL A 157 -20.93 18.67 7.49
CA VAL A 157 -22.30 18.88 7.95
C VAL A 157 -22.81 17.63 8.66
N ILE A 158 -23.47 17.83 9.80
CA ILE A 158 -24.17 16.76 10.54
C ILE A 158 -25.67 17.04 10.46
N PHE A 159 -26.42 16.13 9.85
CA PHE A 159 -27.88 16.20 9.83
C PHE A 159 -28.45 15.38 10.99
N ILE A 160 -29.31 16.00 11.80
CA ILE A 160 -30.12 15.29 12.79
C ILE A 160 -31.35 14.77 12.06
N VAL A 161 -31.42 13.45 11.85
CA VAL A 161 -32.61 12.79 11.31
C VAL A 161 -33.52 12.42 12.49
N PRO A 162 -34.74 12.96 12.59
CA PRO A 162 -35.69 12.54 13.61
C PRO A 162 -35.97 11.04 13.45
N PHE A 163 -35.89 10.29 14.55
CA PHE A 163 -36.44 8.93 14.57
C PHE A 163 -37.97 9.05 14.56
N ASP A 164 -38.61 8.68 13.46
CA ASP A 164 -40.04 8.40 13.45
C ASP A 164 -40.25 7.10 14.26
N LEU A 165 -40.90 7.22 15.43
CA LEU A 165 -41.34 6.12 16.29
C LEU A 165 -42.63 5.48 15.76
#